data_AF-A0A3D1R5H0-F1
#
_entry.id   AF-A0A3D1R5H0-F1
#
_cell.length_a   1.000
_cell.length_b   1.000
_cell.length_c   1.000
_cell.angle_alpha   90.00
_cell.angle_beta   90.00
_cell.angle_gamma   90.00
#
_symmetry.space_group_name_H-M   'P 1'
#
loop_
_entity.id
_entity.type
_entity.pdbx_description
1 polymer ?
#
loop_
_entity_poly.entity_id
_entity_poly.type
_entity_poly.pdbx_seq_one_letter_code
_entity_poly.pdbx_strand_id
1 'polypeptide(L)'
;QEEEIGFEVELDIDVEEERAQDPMELTGIVRITGGDNISAELKGARLTAGGSKPGTAALVRPPPPNYPQAPLPVTDKERGTRRGELKDNLPSLINAFYQSQETGELGAQRGKVKKVVYFEKGQPVFALSNVVTDRFGQFLVRVGKINDAQLKQAAGMAAATKRRTGEVLVDMGVLKETERLYYVGQQVKSVIYSLFGWEDGVYELAFRRRAKDESIKLDIHPANLIMRGIKKLYKPERLRRLLAPEDRVLPSLQPAYTLSEIDLERWEAELLPKVDGTRTVAEIVALAGRPEHVVHGFLYGLVALSVLERRA
;
A
#
# COMPACT_ATOMS: atom_id res chain seq x y z
N GLN A 1 -12.39 -2.92 -34.81
CA GLN A 1 -10.97 -2.98 -34.42
C GLN A 1 -10.88 -2.08 -33.21
N GLU A 2 -11.08 -2.65 -32.02
CA GLU A 2 -10.94 -1.94 -30.75
C GLU A 2 -9.54 -2.29 -30.23
N GLU A 3 -8.72 -1.26 -30.00
CA GLU A 3 -7.39 -1.41 -29.40
C GLU A 3 -7.56 -1.80 -27.92
N GLU A 4 -7.36 -3.10 -27.63
CA GLU A 4 -7.11 -3.63 -26.30
C GLU A 4 -5.81 -3.04 -25.76
N ILE A 5 -5.91 -1.93 -25.04
CA ILE A 5 -4.81 -1.42 -24.22
C ILE A 5 -5.06 -1.95 -22.81
N GLY A 6 -4.45 -3.09 -22.50
CA GLY A 6 -4.30 -3.53 -21.12
C GLY A 6 -3.56 -2.45 -20.31
N PHE A 7 -3.87 -2.31 -19.03
CA PHE A 7 -3.15 -1.41 -18.12
C PHE A 7 -1.76 -1.98 -17.80
N GLU A 8 -0.96 -2.19 -18.83
CA GLU A 8 0.42 -2.55 -18.71
C GLU A 8 1.15 -1.28 -18.24
N VAL A 9 1.73 -1.38 -17.04
CA VAL A 9 2.67 -0.36 -16.57
C VAL A 9 3.96 -0.60 -17.35
N GLU A 10 4.00 -0.12 -18.60
CA GLU A 10 5.25 0.02 -19.33
C GLU A 10 6.14 0.99 -18.55
N LEU A 11 7.37 0.56 -18.28
CA LEU A 11 8.39 1.35 -17.59
C LEU A 11 8.96 2.39 -18.57
N ASP A 12 8.11 3.29 -19.06
CA ASP A 12 8.55 4.41 -19.89
C ASP A 12 9.22 5.47 -19.01
N ILE A 13 10.41 5.86 -19.46
CA ILE A 13 11.31 6.77 -18.75
C ILE A 13 10.91 8.19 -19.14
N ASP A 14 10.08 8.82 -18.32
CA ASP A 14 9.94 10.27 -18.31
C ASP A 14 10.46 10.81 -16.97
N VAL A 15 11.49 11.65 -17.05
CA VAL A 15 12.10 12.33 -15.90
C VAL A 15 11.35 13.64 -15.68
N GLU A 16 10.45 13.67 -14.72
CA GLU A 16 9.95 14.92 -14.15
C GLU A 16 10.30 14.98 -12.66
N GLU A 17 10.98 16.06 -12.27
CA GLU A 17 11.35 16.34 -10.89
C GLU A 17 10.14 16.87 -10.12
N GLU A 18 9.65 16.10 -9.14
CA GLU A 18 8.67 16.59 -8.16
C GLU A 18 9.19 16.52 -6.72
N ARG A 19 8.75 17.51 -5.93
CA ARG A 19 9.28 17.94 -4.64
C ARG A 19 9.24 16.87 -3.54
N ALA A 20 10.24 16.95 -2.67
CA ALA A 20 10.43 16.12 -1.49
C ALA A 20 9.21 16.15 -0.56
N GLN A 21 8.68 14.97 -0.23
CA GLN A 21 7.72 14.74 0.84
C GLN A 21 8.46 14.25 2.09
N ASP A 22 7.99 14.65 3.26
CA ASP A 22 8.59 14.34 4.56
C ASP A 22 8.77 12.82 4.78
N PRO A 23 9.86 12.39 5.45
CA PRO A 23 10.13 10.98 5.71
C PRO A 23 9.06 10.39 6.65
N MET A 24 8.29 9.42 6.14
CA MET A 24 7.26 8.71 6.89
C MET A 24 7.88 7.61 7.76
N GLU A 25 7.54 7.56 9.05
CA GLU A 25 7.93 6.45 9.92
C GLU A 25 7.16 5.16 9.57
N LEU A 26 7.90 4.14 9.15
CA LEU A 26 7.40 2.88 8.61
C LEU A 26 7.33 1.79 9.68
N THR A 27 6.37 1.90 10.59
CA THR A 27 6.09 0.86 11.60
C THR A 27 5.02 -0.12 11.11
N GLY A 28 5.28 -1.42 11.23
CA GLY A 28 4.33 -2.51 10.93
C GLY A 28 5.01 -3.88 10.77
N ILE A 29 4.24 -4.94 10.94
CA ILE A 29 4.69 -6.34 10.81
C ILE A 29 4.87 -6.66 9.32
N VAL A 30 5.92 -7.41 8.98
CA VAL A 30 6.10 -8.03 7.67
C VAL A 30 6.22 -9.53 7.90
N ARG A 31 5.33 -10.32 7.28
CA ARG A 31 5.38 -11.78 7.32
C ARG A 31 6.02 -12.31 6.05
N ILE A 32 6.97 -13.23 6.21
CA ILE A 32 7.68 -13.87 5.12
C ILE A 32 7.06 -15.25 4.91
N THR A 33 6.55 -15.53 3.71
CA THR A 33 6.13 -16.87 3.29
C THR A 33 7.10 -17.42 2.26
N GLY A 34 7.63 -18.62 2.54
CA GLY A 34 8.46 -19.38 1.61
C GLY A 34 7.81 -20.73 1.40
N GLY A 35 6.99 -20.88 0.35
CA GLY A 35 6.10 -22.02 0.19
C GLY A 35 4.97 -22.06 1.24
N ASP A 36 4.32 -23.21 1.39
CA ASP A 36 3.15 -23.43 2.26
C ASP A 36 3.41 -23.27 3.78
N ASN A 37 4.60 -22.80 4.20
CA ASN A 37 4.92 -22.54 5.60
C ASN A 37 5.42 -21.11 5.84
N ILE A 38 4.92 -20.50 6.93
CA ILE A 38 5.33 -19.19 7.44
C ILE A 38 6.76 -19.32 8.00
N SER A 39 7.70 -18.47 7.55
CA SER A 39 9.13 -18.60 7.93
C SER A 39 9.66 -17.51 8.87
N ALA A 40 8.98 -16.36 9.04
CA ALA A 40 9.29 -15.39 10.11
C ALA A 40 8.23 -14.27 10.29
N GLU A 41 8.08 -13.78 11.54
CA GLU A 41 7.35 -12.55 11.92
C GLU A 41 8.37 -11.54 12.50
N LEU A 42 8.46 -10.32 11.93
CA LEU A 42 9.42 -9.29 12.36
C LEU A 42 8.72 -8.09 13.03
N LYS A 43 9.17 -7.71 14.25
CA LYS A 43 8.78 -6.50 15.00
C LYS A 43 10.03 -5.77 15.54
N GLY A 44 10.07 -4.44 15.50
CA GLY A 44 11.09 -3.62 16.21
C GLY A 44 10.73 -3.44 17.69
N ALA A 45 11.62 -3.19 18.66
CA ALA A 45 12.94 -2.56 18.62
C ALA A 45 13.96 -3.24 19.56
N ARG A 46 15.26 -3.10 19.23
CA ARG A 46 16.49 -3.70 19.81
C ARG A 46 16.71 -5.21 19.54
N LEU A 47 17.77 -5.50 18.79
CA LEU A 47 18.30 -6.84 18.60
C LEU A 47 19.75 -6.91 19.11
N THR A 48 20.00 -7.86 20.02
CA THR A 48 21.31 -8.49 20.25
C THR A 48 21.12 -9.99 20.00
N ALA A 49 21.86 -10.57 19.06
CA ALA A 49 21.73 -11.99 18.74
C ALA A 49 22.69 -12.84 19.59
N GLY A 50 22.14 -13.82 20.32
CA GLY A 50 22.88 -14.96 20.84
C GLY A 50 22.99 -16.04 19.77
N GLY A 51 24.18 -16.62 19.61
CA GLY A 51 24.49 -17.58 18.54
C GLY A 51 23.69 -18.88 18.62
N SER A 52 23.24 -19.38 17.46
CA SER A 52 22.77 -20.75 17.29
C SER A 52 23.65 -21.47 16.27
N LYS A 53 23.95 -22.75 16.56
CA LYS A 53 24.91 -23.61 15.87
C LYS A 53 24.45 -24.00 14.45
N PRO A 54 25.39 -24.39 13.56
CA PRO A 54 25.10 -24.59 12.14
C PRO A 54 24.43 -25.95 11.88
N GLY A 55 23.22 -25.92 11.32
CA GLY A 55 22.56 -27.06 10.70
C GLY A 55 22.99 -27.19 9.24
N THR A 56 23.31 -28.41 8.84
CA THR A 56 23.89 -28.85 7.56
C THR A 56 23.23 -28.26 6.31
N ALA A 57 24.08 -27.72 5.42
CA ALA A 57 23.72 -27.17 4.13
C ALA A 57 23.18 -28.25 3.16
N ALA A 58 21.92 -28.10 2.75
CA ALA A 58 21.44 -28.75 1.54
C ALA A 58 21.92 -27.93 0.33
N LEU A 59 22.64 -28.60 -0.58
CA LEU A 59 23.07 -28.04 -1.86
C LEU A 59 21.84 -27.67 -2.70
N VAL A 60 21.44 -26.39 -2.65
CA VAL A 60 20.45 -25.84 -3.58
C VAL A 60 21.18 -25.53 -4.89
N ARG A 61 20.85 -26.31 -5.93
CA ARG A 61 21.32 -26.10 -7.29
C ARG A 61 20.95 -24.68 -7.77
N PRO A 62 21.82 -23.98 -8.51
CA PRO A 62 21.46 -22.71 -9.11
C PRO A 62 20.37 -22.92 -10.18
N PRO A 63 19.37 -22.03 -10.28
CA PRO A 63 18.44 -22.06 -11.41
C PRO A 63 19.21 -21.71 -12.70
N PRO A 64 18.87 -22.33 -13.85
CA PRO A 64 19.59 -22.13 -15.11
C PRO A 64 19.40 -20.70 -15.67
N PRO A 65 20.36 -20.21 -16.47
CA PRO A 65 20.46 -18.80 -16.89
C PRO A 65 19.56 -18.43 -18.09
N ASN A 66 18.38 -19.02 -18.22
CA ASN A 66 17.50 -18.73 -19.34
C ASN A 66 16.04 -18.87 -18.93
N TYR A 67 15.43 -17.77 -18.48
CA TYR A 67 13.99 -17.62 -18.63
C TYR A 67 13.76 -17.10 -20.06
N PRO A 68 13.27 -17.92 -21.01
CA PRO A 68 12.46 -17.34 -22.07
C PRO A 68 11.41 -16.46 -21.39
N GLN A 69 11.17 -15.24 -21.90
CA GLN A 69 9.96 -14.51 -21.54
C GLN A 69 8.82 -15.49 -21.78
N ALA A 70 8.20 -15.99 -20.70
CA ALA A 70 7.10 -16.90 -20.84
C ALA A 70 6.04 -16.15 -21.67
N PRO A 71 5.57 -16.73 -22.79
CA PRO A 71 4.41 -16.17 -23.47
C PRO A 71 3.33 -16.01 -22.40
N LEU A 72 2.81 -14.78 -22.26
CA LEU A 72 1.67 -14.51 -21.39
C LEU A 72 0.59 -15.54 -21.75
N PRO A 73 0.10 -16.36 -20.81
CA PRO A 73 -0.99 -17.27 -21.13
C PRO A 73 -2.19 -16.46 -21.59
N VAL A 74 -2.56 -16.70 -22.85
CA VAL A 74 -3.75 -16.18 -23.53
C VAL A 74 -5.03 -16.56 -22.78
N THR A 75 -5.88 -15.53 -22.65
CA THR A 75 -7.35 -15.56 -22.52
C THR A 75 -7.94 -16.48 -21.45
N ASP A 76 -8.13 -15.93 -20.24
CA ASP A 76 -9.11 -16.45 -19.30
C ASP A 76 -10.28 -15.44 -19.27
N LYS A 77 -11.45 -15.87 -19.78
CA LYS A 77 -12.67 -15.07 -19.95
C LYS A 77 -12.89 -14.08 -18.80
N GLU A 78 -12.92 -12.81 -19.19
CA GLU A 78 -13.10 -11.62 -18.36
C GLU A 78 -14.28 -11.76 -17.39
N ARG A 79 -13.99 -11.81 -16.09
CA ARG A 79 -14.88 -11.13 -15.14
C ARG A 79 -14.64 -9.64 -15.39
N GLY A 80 -15.55 -9.05 -16.16
CA GLY A 80 -15.39 -7.77 -16.85
C GLY A 80 -14.59 -6.70 -16.12
N THR A 81 -13.70 -6.06 -16.86
CA THR A 81 -12.97 -4.87 -16.46
C THR A 81 -13.94 -3.74 -16.16
N ARG A 82 -13.78 -3.05 -15.02
CA ARG A 82 -14.58 -1.86 -14.67
C ARG A 82 -13.70 -0.63 -14.64
N ARG A 83 -14.03 0.38 -15.44
CA ARG A 83 -13.34 1.68 -15.48
C ARG A 83 -14.21 2.77 -14.86
N GLY A 84 -13.58 3.77 -14.27
CA GLY A 84 -14.27 4.94 -13.72
C GLY A 84 -13.30 6.05 -13.34
N GLU A 85 -13.86 7.17 -12.89
CA GLU A 85 -13.08 8.30 -12.39
C GLU A 85 -12.62 8.04 -10.95
N LEU A 86 -11.35 8.28 -10.68
CA LEU A 86 -10.84 8.38 -9.33
C LEU A 86 -11.19 9.77 -8.82
N LYS A 87 -12.08 9.86 -7.84
CA LYS A 87 -12.51 11.13 -7.23
C LYS A 87 -12.86 10.93 -5.77
N ASP A 88 -11.86 11.08 -4.91
CA ASP A 88 -11.97 10.83 -3.45
C ASP A 88 -12.51 9.42 -3.06
N ASN A 89 -12.62 8.49 -4.02
CA ASN A 89 -13.29 7.19 -3.89
C ASN A 89 -12.31 6.02 -3.72
N LEU A 90 -10.99 6.27 -3.62
CA LEU A 90 -9.99 5.22 -3.39
C LEU A 90 -10.34 4.29 -2.21
N PRO A 91 -10.75 4.80 -1.02
CA PRO A 91 -11.17 3.93 0.08
C PRO A 91 -12.30 2.97 -0.31
N SER A 92 -13.32 3.47 -1.03
CA SER A 92 -14.45 2.68 -1.49
C SER A 92 -14.03 1.58 -2.46
N LEU A 93 -13.06 1.85 -3.34
CA LEU A 93 -12.51 0.85 -4.27
C LEU A 93 -11.77 -0.27 -3.53
N ILE A 94 -10.97 0.08 -2.52
CA ILE A 94 -10.28 -0.89 -1.67
C ILE A 94 -11.30 -1.73 -0.88
N ASN A 95 -12.33 -1.09 -0.31
CA ASN A 95 -13.40 -1.78 0.40
C ASN A 95 -14.18 -2.74 -0.50
N ALA A 96 -14.41 -2.37 -1.76
CA ALA A 96 -15.11 -3.24 -2.70
C ALA A 96 -14.39 -4.58 -2.87
N PHE A 97 -13.05 -4.57 -3.02
CA PHE A 97 -12.26 -5.80 -3.06
C PHE A 97 -12.39 -6.62 -1.77
N TYR A 98 -12.33 -5.96 -0.61
CA TYR A 98 -12.43 -6.63 0.69
C TYR A 98 -13.80 -7.29 0.88
N GLN A 99 -14.88 -6.54 0.66
CA GLN A 99 -16.25 -7.05 0.85
C GLN A 99 -16.60 -8.18 -0.12
N SER A 100 -16.15 -8.08 -1.37
CA SER A 100 -16.41 -9.12 -2.37
C SER A 100 -15.43 -10.30 -2.29
N GLN A 101 -14.41 -10.22 -1.44
CA GLN A 101 -13.31 -11.20 -1.34
C GLN A 101 -12.67 -11.50 -2.70
N GLU A 102 -12.64 -10.51 -3.59
CA GLU A 102 -12.19 -10.71 -4.97
C GLU A 102 -10.65 -10.67 -5.05
N THR A 103 -10.13 -11.38 -6.04
CA THR A 103 -8.71 -11.37 -6.42
C THR A 103 -8.58 -10.63 -7.73
N GLY A 104 -7.60 -9.73 -7.83
CA GLY A 104 -7.48 -8.87 -8.99
C GLY A 104 -6.52 -7.71 -8.78
N GLU A 105 -6.72 -6.67 -9.59
CA GLU A 105 -5.87 -5.49 -9.58
C GLU A 105 -6.71 -4.22 -9.71
N LEU A 106 -6.30 -3.19 -8.96
CA LEU A 106 -6.75 -1.80 -9.08
C LEU A 106 -5.65 -1.02 -9.79
N GLY A 107 -5.84 -0.73 -11.07
CA GLY A 107 -5.07 0.27 -11.80
C GLY A 107 -5.55 1.67 -11.46
N ALA A 108 -4.62 2.60 -11.24
CA ALA A 108 -4.90 4.02 -11.07
C ALA A 108 -3.94 4.83 -11.95
N GLN A 109 -4.47 5.83 -12.64
CA GLN A 109 -3.69 6.74 -13.48
C GLN A 109 -4.08 8.19 -13.28
N ARG A 110 -3.07 9.06 -13.25
CA ARG A 110 -3.21 10.51 -13.28
C ARG A 110 -2.14 11.10 -14.18
N GLY A 111 -2.56 11.63 -15.34
CA GLY A 111 -1.64 12.02 -16.40
C GLY A 111 -0.78 10.84 -16.87
N LYS A 112 0.54 10.98 -16.79
CA LYS A 112 1.52 9.94 -17.13
C LYS A 112 1.79 8.95 -15.99
N VAL A 113 1.38 9.27 -14.77
CA VAL A 113 1.65 8.41 -13.62
C VAL A 113 0.65 7.27 -13.58
N LYS A 114 1.16 6.03 -13.53
CA LYS A 114 0.38 4.79 -13.41
C LYS A 114 0.83 4.02 -12.17
N LYS A 115 -0.14 3.54 -11.40
CA LYS A 115 0.08 2.66 -10.25
C LYS A 115 -0.91 1.51 -10.30
N VAL A 116 -0.50 0.35 -9.81
CA VAL A 116 -1.36 -0.84 -9.72
C VAL A 116 -1.25 -1.41 -8.32
N VAL A 117 -2.39 -1.70 -7.69
CA VAL A 117 -2.47 -2.43 -6.41
C VAL A 117 -3.08 -3.79 -6.67
N TYR A 118 -2.39 -4.85 -6.26
CA TYR A 118 -2.84 -6.23 -6.39
C TYR A 118 -3.53 -6.70 -5.13
N PHE A 119 -4.64 -7.40 -5.30
CA PHE A 119 -5.47 -7.94 -4.24
C PHE A 119 -5.57 -9.46 -4.36
N GLU A 120 -5.53 -10.13 -3.21
CA GLU A 120 -5.81 -11.56 -3.08
C GLU A 120 -6.84 -11.76 -1.97
N LYS A 121 -7.99 -12.37 -2.31
CA LYS A 121 -9.12 -12.54 -1.37
C LYS A 121 -9.46 -11.23 -0.64
N GLY A 122 -9.50 -10.13 -1.38
CA GLY A 122 -9.78 -8.80 -0.83
C GLY A 122 -8.67 -8.12 -0.03
N GLN A 123 -7.51 -8.76 0.15
CA GLN A 123 -6.36 -8.20 0.87
C GLN A 123 -5.35 -7.59 -0.11
N PRO A 124 -4.87 -6.34 0.09
CA PRO A 124 -3.77 -5.78 -0.68
C PRO A 124 -2.49 -6.57 -0.42
N VAL A 125 -1.93 -7.18 -1.46
CA VAL A 125 -0.74 -8.04 -1.36
C VAL A 125 0.49 -7.46 -2.05
N PHE A 126 0.33 -6.59 -3.05
CA PHE A 126 1.46 -6.00 -3.76
C PHE A 126 1.08 -4.69 -4.46
N ALA A 127 2.07 -3.92 -4.90
CA ALA A 127 1.83 -2.72 -5.71
C ALA A 127 3.01 -2.39 -6.63
N LEU A 128 2.70 -1.74 -7.74
CA LEU A 128 3.67 -1.27 -8.74
C LEU A 128 3.42 0.20 -9.07
N SER A 129 4.47 0.89 -9.51
CA SER A 129 4.39 2.25 -10.05
C SER A 129 5.44 2.45 -11.14
N ASN A 130 5.11 3.26 -12.15
CA ASN A 130 6.08 3.73 -13.14
C ASN A 130 6.94 4.91 -12.67
N VAL A 131 6.66 5.51 -11.50
CA VAL A 131 7.39 6.68 -11.00
C VAL A 131 8.80 6.28 -10.57
N VAL A 132 9.81 7.05 -11.00
CA VAL A 132 11.22 6.78 -10.70
C VAL A 132 11.50 6.81 -9.19
N THR A 133 10.93 7.78 -8.46
CA THR A 133 11.12 7.94 -7.01
C THR A 133 10.47 6.83 -6.18
N ASP A 134 9.53 6.08 -6.78
CA ASP A 134 8.92 4.89 -6.17
C ASP A 134 9.77 3.61 -6.36
N ARG A 135 10.78 3.64 -7.25
CA ARG A 135 11.66 2.48 -7.48
C ARG A 135 12.45 2.14 -6.23
N PHE A 136 12.67 0.84 -5.99
CA PHE A 136 13.31 0.33 -4.77
C PHE A 136 14.61 1.05 -4.39
N GLY A 137 15.52 1.27 -5.34
CA GLY A 137 16.77 1.97 -5.08
C GLY A 137 16.58 3.42 -4.64
N GLN A 138 15.71 4.17 -5.31
CA GLN A 138 15.38 5.56 -4.95
C GLN A 138 14.65 5.64 -3.61
N PHE A 139 13.75 4.69 -3.35
CA PHE A 139 13.12 4.54 -2.06
C PHE A 139 14.14 4.35 -0.93
N LEU A 140 15.16 3.50 -1.11
CA LEU A 140 16.21 3.28 -0.11
C LEU A 140 17.03 4.54 0.17
N VAL A 141 17.29 5.37 -0.84
CA VAL A 141 17.94 6.69 -0.67
C VAL A 141 17.05 7.62 0.15
N ARG A 142 15.76 7.72 -0.22
CA ARG A 142 14.79 8.58 0.47
C ARG A 142 14.63 8.25 1.96
N VAL A 143 14.69 6.97 2.33
CA VAL A 143 14.65 6.54 3.74
C VAL A 143 16.03 6.52 4.43
N GLY A 144 17.08 6.97 3.74
CA GLY A 144 18.44 7.10 4.27
C GLY A 144 19.18 5.78 4.49
N LYS A 145 18.68 4.65 3.93
CA LYS A 145 19.34 3.35 4.09
C LYS A 145 20.60 3.22 3.22
N ILE A 146 20.59 3.85 2.05
CA ILE A 146 21.75 3.97 1.17
C ILE A 146 21.91 5.42 0.73
N ASN A 147 23.07 5.79 0.19
CA ASN A 147 23.28 7.10 -0.45
C ASN A 147 23.27 7.00 -1.98
N ASP A 148 23.28 8.15 -2.66
CA ASP A 148 23.24 8.23 -4.13
C ASP A 148 24.44 7.54 -4.80
N ALA A 149 25.62 7.59 -4.19
CA ALA A 149 26.82 6.95 -4.73
C ALA A 149 26.68 5.42 -4.73
N GLN A 150 26.18 4.85 -3.63
CA GLN A 150 25.89 3.42 -3.50
C GLN A 150 24.79 3.00 -4.48
N LEU A 151 23.74 3.80 -4.64
CA LEU A 151 22.67 3.53 -5.61
C LEU A 151 23.22 3.53 -7.04
N LYS A 152 24.04 4.53 -7.41
CA LYS A 152 24.63 4.62 -8.75
C LYS A 152 25.52 3.42 -9.07
N GLN A 153 26.35 3.00 -8.11
CA GLN A 153 27.19 1.82 -8.26
C GLN A 153 26.34 0.54 -8.43
N ALA A 154 25.37 0.33 -7.55
CA ALA A 154 24.51 -0.84 -7.59
C ALA A 154 23.66 -0.89 -8.87
N ALA A 155 23.14 0.25 -9.34
CA ALA A 155 22.39 0.36 -10.58
C ALA A 155 23.24 0.03 -11.82
N GLY A 156 24.49 0.51 -11.86
CA GLY A 156 25.43 0.18 -12.94
C GLY A 156 25.74 -1.32 -13.00
N MET A 157 26.02 -1.94 -11.85
CA MET A 157 26.26 -3.38 -11.75
C MET A 157 25.00 -4.20 -12.10
N ALA A 158 23.83 -3.78 -11.64
CA ALA A 158 22.54 -4.40 -11.95
C ALA A 158 22.27 -4.41 -13.45
N ALA A 159 22.49 -3.27 -14.14
CA ALA A 159 22.34 -3.17 -15.59
C ALA A 159 23.32 -4.08 -16.34
N ALA A 160 24.60 -4.09 -15.94
CA ALA A 160 25.63 -4.92 -16.58
C ALA A 160 25.40 -6.43 -16.39
N THR A 161 24.86 -6.83 -15.24
CA THR A 161 24.64 -8.25 -14.89
C THR A 161 23.21 -8.73 -15.13
N LYS A 162 22.31 -7.85 -15.60
CA LYS A 162 20.87 -8.10 -15.76
C LYS A 162 20.20 -8.62 -14.48
N ARG A 163 20.60 -8.10 -13.33
CA ARG A 163 20.08 -8.48 -11.99
C ARG A 163 19.26 -7.35 -11.38
N ARG A 164 18.46 -7.68 -10.37
CA ARG A 164 17.68 -6.66 -9.63
C ARG A 164 18.63 -5.84 -8.75
N THR A 165 18.45 -4.51 -8.69
CA THR A 165 19.26 -3.61 -7.86
C THR A 165 19.31 -4.05 -6.39
N GLY A 166 18.21 -4.58 -5.86
CA GLY A 166 18.16 -5.09 -4.49
C GLY A 166 19.07 -6.29 -4.24
N GLU A 167 19.22 -7.20 -5.20
CA GLU A 167 20.12 -8.37 -5.09
C GLU A 167 21.59 -7.91 -5.13
N VAL A 168 21.89 -6.97 -6.03
CA VAL A 168 23.23 -6.38 -6.13
C VAL A 168 23.63 -5.66 -4.85
N LEU A 169 22.70 -4.93 -4.22
CA LEU A 169 22.94 -4.29 -2.92
C LEU A 169 23.22 -5.29 -1.79
N VAL A 170 22.66 -6.51 -1.87
CA VAL A 170 22.97 -7.59 -0.92
C VAL A 170 24.37 -8.13 -1.17
N ASP A 171 24.72 -8.39 -2.43
CA ASP A 171 26.06 -8.90 -2.79
C ASP A 171 27.18 -7.90 -2.49
N MET A 172 26.89 -6.59 -2.61
CA MET A 172 27.79 -5.52 -2.20
C MET A 172 27.95 -5.39 -0.68
N GLY A 173 27.20 -6.17 0.12
CA GLY A 173 27.21 -6.10 1.57
C GLY A 173 26.54 -4.83 2.14
N VAL A 174 25.85 -4.05 1.32
CA VAL A 174 25.14 -2.82 1.73
C VAL A 174 23.82 -3.17 2.43
N LEU A 175 23.17 -4.24 2.00
CA LEU A 175 21.96 -4.80 2.61
C LEU A 175 22.17 -6.25 3.02
N LYS A 176 21.52 -6.67 4.09
CA LYS A 176 21.23 -8.09 4.31
C LYS A 176 19.99 -8.50 3.53
N GLU A 177 19.88 -9.78 3.19
CA GLU A 177 18.69 -10.31 2.51
C GLU A 177 17.40 -10.04 3.30
N THR A 178 17.43 -10.19 4.63
CA THR A 178 16.28 -9.86 5.50
C THR A 178 15.91 -8.38 5.47
N GLU A 179 16.89 -7.48 5.38
CA GLU A 179 16.65 -6.04 5.23
C GLU A 179 16.07 -5.73 3.85
N ARG A 180 16.57 -6.37 2.80
CA ARG A 180 16.02 -6.25 1.44
C ARG A 180 14.53 -6.57 1.43
N LEU A 181 14.13 -7.71 2.00
CA LEU A 181 12.72 -8.12 2.08
C LEU A 181 11.87 -7.10 2.86
N TYR A 182 12.36 -6.64 4.02
CA TYR A 182 11.68 -5.62 4.81
C TYR A 182 11.45 -4.34 4.00
N TYR A 183 12.49 -3.80 3.37
CA TYR A 183 12.39 -2.55 2.62
C TYR A 183 11.54 -2.68 1.35
N VAL A 184 11.49 -3.86 0.70
CA VAL A 184 10.56 -4.07 -0.42
C VAL A 184 9.12 -3.95 0.07
N GLY A 185 8.79 -4.58 1.21
CA GLY A 185 7.47 -4.42 1.82
C GLY A 185 7.15 -2.95 2.15
N GLN A 186 8.13 -2.18 2.63
CA GLN A 186 7.93 -0.75 2.90
C GLN A 186 7.79 0.09 1.62
N GLN A 187 8.53 -0.22 0.57
CA GLN A 187 8.41 0.44 -0.72
C GLN A 187 7.01 0.21 -1.31
N VAL A 188 6.53 -1.04 -1.28
CA VAL A 188 5.16 -1.38 -1.70
C VAL A 188 4.12 -0.59 -0.89
N LYS A 189 4.25 -0.55 0.45
CA LYS A 189 3.39 0.30 1.29
C LYS A 189 3.45 1.76 0.87
N SER A 190 4.64 2.30 0.62
CA SER A 190 4.80 3.69 0.15
C SER A 190 4.06 3.96 -1.16
N VAL A 191 4.09 3.02 -2.10
CA VAL A 191 3.36 3.13 -3.37
C VAL A 191 1.86 3.21 -3.11
N ILE A 192 1.31 2.29 -2.30
CA ILE A 192 -0.13 2.27 -1.99
C ILE A 192 -0.53 3.56 -1.25
N TYR A 193 0.24 3.97 -0.24
CA TYR A 193 -0.05 5.18 0.52
C TYR A 193 -0.04 6.43 -0.35
N SER A 194 0.88 6.54 -1.32
CA SER A 194 0.93 7.70 -2.21
C SER A 194 -0.36 7.92 -3.02
N LEU A 195 -1.16 6.87 -3.25
CA LEU A 195 -2.48 6.97 -3.90
C LEU A 195 -3.50 7.71 -3.04
N PHE A 196 -3.39 7.66 -1.70
CA PHE A 196 -4.27 8.44 -0.82
C PHE A 196 -4.04 9.94 -0.96
N GLY A 197 -2.90 10.37 -1.51
CA GLY A 197 -2.65 11.76 -1.87
C GLY A 197 -3.34 12.22 -3.17
N TRP A 198 -3.96 11.30 -3.93
CA TRP A 198 -4.66 11.64 -5.16
C TRP A 198 -6.12 12.01 -4.86
N GLU A 199 -6.55 13.17 -5.35
CA GLU A 199 -7.95 13.62 -5.28
C GLU A 199 -8.71 13.29 -6.57
N ASP A 200 -7.99 13.22 -7.69
CA ASP A 200 -8.49 13.01 -9.04
C ASP A 200 -7.65 11.98 -9.83
N GLY A 201 -8.24 11.41 -10.89
CA GLY A 201 -7.60 10.49 -11.82
C GLY A 201 -8.60 9.56 -12.49
N VAL A 202 -8.11 8.44 -13.02
CA VAL A 202 -8.92 7.35 -13.58
C VAL A 202 -8.49 6.05 -12.92
N TYR A 203 -9.43 5.15 -12.69
CA TYR A 203 -9.16 3.80 -12.21
C TYR A 203 -9.70 2.73 -13.14
N GLU A 204 -9.08 1.56 -13.04
CA GLU A 204 -9.49 0.33 -13.70
C GLU A 204 -9.44 -0.84 -12.70
N LEU A 205 -10.50 -1.63 -12.65
CA LEU A 205 -10.57 -2.86 -11.87
C LEU A 205 -10.53 -4.04 -12.85
N ALA A 206 -9.58 -4.94 -12.67
CA ALA A 206 -9.53 -6.19 -13.40
C ALA A 206 -9.51 -7.37 -12.42
N PHE A 207 -10.50 -8.25 -12.54
CA PHE A 207 -10.62 -9.43 -11.68
C PHE A 207 -9.93 -10.62 -12.34
N ARG A 208 -9.04 -11.28 -11.61
CA ARG A 208 -8.21 -12.38 -12.12
C ARG A 208 -8.19 -13.54 -11.13
N ARG A 209 -7.98 -14.76 -11.62
CA ARG A 209 -7.96 -15.97 -10.76
C ARG A 209 -6.80 -16.01 -9.76
N ARG A 210 -5.69 -15.33 -10.05
CA ARG A 210 -4.54 -15.22 -9.15
C ARG A 210 -3.99 -13.81 -9.16
N ALA A 211 -3.57 -13.36 -7.99
CA ALA A 211 -2.69 -12.20 -7.87
C ALA A 211 -1.33 -12.54 -8.52
N LYS A 212 -0.55 -11.51 -8.84
CA LYS A 212 0.80 -11.69 -9.38
C LYS A 212 1.64 -12.57 -8.45
N ASP A 213 2.34 -13.57 -8.99
CA ASP A 213 3.25 -14.44 -8.24
C ASP A 213 4.53 -13.68 -7.86
N GLU A 214 4.43 -12.82 -6.85
CA GLU A 214 5.58 -12.18 -6.21
C GLU A 214 5.90 -12.92 -4.90
N SER A 215 7.19 -13.11 -4.63
CA SER A 215 7.67 -13.83 -3.44
C SER A 215 7.46 -13.07 -2.14
N ILE A 216 7.18 -11.76 -2.22
CA ILE A 216 6.94 -10.90 -1.07
C ILE A 216 5.51 -10.40 -1.14
N LYS A 217 4.68 -10.91 -0.24
CA LYS A 217 3.31 -10.43 -0.07
C LYS A 217 3.23 -9.49 1.13
N LEU A 218 2.54 -8.40 0.92
CA LEU A 218 2.18 -7.47 1.95
C LEU A 218 1.14 -8.11 2.88
N ASP A 219 1.34 -7.96 4.19
CA ASP A 219 0.35 -8.31 5.20
C ASP A 219 -0.14 -7.00 5.84
N ILE A 220 -1.15 -6.39 5.22
CA ILE A 220 -1.81 -5.20 5.76
C ILE A 220 -3.32 -5.34 5.65
N HIS A 221 -4.00 -5.14 6.77
CA HIS A 221 -5.45 -5.15 6.78
C HIS A 221 -6.00 -3.90 6.05
N PRO A 222 -6.97 -4.04 5.12
CA PRO A 222 -7.55 -2.94 4.36
C PRO A 222 -8.06 -1.80 5.24
N ALA A 223 -8.70 -2.13 6.37
CA ALA A 223 -9.23 -1.14 7.30
C ALA A 223 -8.13 -0.22 7.84
N ASN A 224 -7.00 -0.82 8.25
CA ASN A 224 -5.86 -0.09 8.79
C ASN A 224 -5.08 0.66 7.71
N LEU A 225 -5.01 0.11 6.49
CA LEU A 225 -4.46 0.81 5.33
C LEU A 225 -5.24 2.10 5.06
N ILE A 226 -6.57 2.02 4.97
CA ILE A 226 -7.46 3.15 4.69
C ILE A 226 -7.43 4.17 5.82
N MET A 227 -7.61 3.72 7.06
CA MET A 227 -7.61 4.60 8.24
C MET A 227 -6.31 5.39 8.34
N ARG A 228 -5.17 4.71 8.20
CA ARG A 228 -3.85 5.37 8.24
C ARG A 228 -3.63 6.29 7.04
N GLY A 229 -4.03 5.87 5.83
CA GLY A 229 -3.92 6.67 4.62
C GLY A 229 -4.68 7.99 4.74
N ILE A 230 -5.92 7.94 5.21
CA ILE A 230 -6.75 9.13 5.45
C ILE A 230 -6.15 10.02 6.55
N LYS A 231 -5.89 9.47 7.75
CA LYS A 231 -5.37 10.23 8.90
C LYS A 231 -4.05 10.95 8.59
N LYS A 232 -3.21 10.39 7.72
CA LYS A 232 -1.86 10.93 7.43
C LYS A 232 -1.78 11.78 6.17
N LEU A 233 -2.58 11.51 5.13
CA LEU A 233 -2.35 12.07 3.80
C LEU A 233 -3.49 12.97 3.30
N TYR A 234 -4.66 12.95 3.93
CA TYR A 234 -5.74 13.85 3.54
C TYR A 234 -5.51 15.23 4.15
N LYS A 235 -5.51 16.25 3.29
CA LYS A 235 -5.38 17.65 3.72
C LYS A 235 -6.63 18.11 4.47
N PRO A 236 -6.52 19.06 5.42
CA PRO A 236 -7.66 19.56 6.17
C PRO A 236 -8.82 20.08 5.30
N GLU A 237 -8.51 20.75 4.20
CA GLU A 237 -9.50 21.31 3.27
C GLU A 237 -10.29 20.20 2.57
N ARG A 238 -9.60 19.10 2.21
CA ARG A 238 -10.19 17.90 1.64
C ARG A 238 -11.11 17.21 2.65
N LEU A 239 -10.67 17.06 3.90
CA LEU A 239 -11.49 16.47 4.97
C LEU A 239 -12.77 17.27 5.23
N ARG A 240 -12.69 18.60 5.30
CA ARG A 240 -13.87 19.48 5.46
C ARG A 240 -14.83 19.41 4.29
N ARG A 241 -14.33 19.23 3.07
CA ARG A 241 -15.19 19.04 1.88
C ARG A 241 -15.93 17.72 1.92
N LEU A 242 -15.27 16.65 2.37
CA LEU A 242 -15.80 15.30 2.39
C LEU A 242 -16.73 15.03 3.58
N LEU A 243 -16.47 15.70 4.70
CA LEU A 243 -17.28 15.67 5.91
C LEU A 243 -17.36 17.10 6.45
N ALA A 244 -18.47 17.78 6.18
CA ALA A 244 -18.66 19.17 6.57
C ALA A 244 -18.79 19.31 8.10
N PRO A 245 -18.37 20.44 8.70
CA PRO A 245 -18.50 20.67 10.13
C PRO A 245 -19.94 20.54 10.66
N GLU A 246 -20.93 20.83 9.82
CA GLU A 246 -22.36 20.78 10.15
C GLU A 246 -22.96 19.37 10.04
N ASP A 247 -22.25 18.44 9.39
CA ASP A 247 -22.71 17.06 9.23
C ASP A 247 -22.82 16.36 10.59
N ARG A 248 -23.69 15.35 10.64
CA ARG A 248 -23.80 14.44 11.77
C ARG A 248 -23.34 13.06 11.33
N VAL A 249 -22.63 12.37 12.22
CA VAL A 249 -22.17 11.00 11.98
C VAL A 249 -22.70 10.08 13.08
N LEU A 250 -23.12 8.89 12.68
CA LEU A 250 -23.72 7.88 13.55
C LEU A 250 -23.19 6.48 13.19
N PRO A 251 -23.22 5.50 14.11
CA PRO A 251 -22.81 4.13 13.81
C PRO A 251 -23.65 3.52 12.68
N SER A 252 -22.99 2.88 11.72
CA SER A 252 -23.66 2.15 10.64
C SER A 252 -24.34 0.89 11.17
N LEU A 253 -25.48 0.53 10.57
CA LEU A 253 -26.13 -0.76 10.81
C LEU A 253 -25.52 -1.91 10.00
N GLN A 254 -24.72 -1.60 8.97
CA GLN A 254 -24.10 -2.57 8.06
C GLN A 254 -22.63 -2.18 7.79
N PRO A 255 -21.78 -2.24 8.82
CA PRO A 255 -20.40 -1.80 8.66
C PRO A 255 -19.61 -2.75 7.76
N ALA A 256 -18.74 -2.19 6.91
CA ALA A 256 -17.86 -2.99 6.04
C ALA A 256 -16.78 -3.75 6.83
N TYR A 257 -16.47 -3.25 8.03
CA TYR A 257 -15.48 -3.80 8.96
C TYR A 257 -16.03 -3.78 10.38
N THR A 258 -15.64 -4.76 11.18
CA THR A 258 -15.90 -4.74 12.61
C THR A 258 -14.94 -3.76 13.30
N LEU A 259 -15.40 -3.06 14.34
CA LEU A 259 -14.54 -2.15 15.12
C LEU A 259 -13.28 -2.82 15.68
N SER A 260 -13.32 -4.14 15.94
CA SER A 260 -12.16 -4.92 16.40
C SER A 260 -11.08 -5.13 15.34
N GLU A 261 -11.38 -4.89 14.06
CA GLU A 261 -10.42 -5.00 12.94
C GLU A 261 -9.67 -3.69 12.68
N ILE A 262 -10.02 -2.63 13.41
CA ILE A 262 -9.48 -1.28 13.25
C ILE A 262 -8.57 -0.98 14.44
N ASP A 263 -7.33 -0.60 14.15
CA ASP A 263 -6.39 -0.15 15.17
C ASP A 263 -6.77 1.26 15.62
N LEU A 264 -7.39 1.35 16.81
CA LEU A 264 -7.81 2.61 17.42
C LEU A 264 -6.81 3.07 18.49
N GLU A 265 -6.47 4.34 18.47
CA GLU A 265 -5.79 5.00 19.58
C GLU A 265 -6.73 5.13 20.79
N ARG A 266 -6.15 5.23 21.99
CA ARG A 266 -6.95 5.31 23.24
C ARG A 266 -8.01 6.42 23.19
N TRP A 267 -7.64 7.61 22.73
CA TRP A 267 -8.55 8.75 22.66
C TRP A 267 -9.62 8.58 21.57
N GLU A 268 -9.33 7.83 20.50
CA GLU A 268 -10.29 7.50 19.44
C GLU A 268 -11.37 6.57 19.98
N ALA A 269 -10.95 5.54 20.73
CA ALA A 269 -11.86 4.63 21.41
C ALA A 269 -12.72 5.34 22.48
N GLU A 270 -12.17 6.33 23.20
CA GLU A 270 -12.90 7.15 24.18
C GLU A 270 -13.89 8.13 23.53
N LEU A 271 -13.62 8.57 22.29
CA LEU A 271 -14.49 9.48 21.54
C LEU A 271 -15.67 8.76 20.91
N LEU A 272 -15.48 7.54 20.40
CA LEU A 272 -16.48 6.76 19.66
C LEU A 272 -17.87 6.70 20.33
N PRO A 273 -18.02 6.41 21.65
CA PRO A 273 -19.34 6.35 22.28
C PRO A 273 -20.11 7.68 22.27
N LYS A 274 -19.43 8.80 22.00
CA LYS A 274 -20.03 10.14 21.94
C LYS A 274 -20.50 10.51 20.52
N VAL A 275 -20.20 9.65 19.55
CA VAL A 275 -20.58 9.78 18.14
C VAL A 275 -21.87 8.99 17.90
N ASP A 276 -23.00 9.58 18.27
CA ASP A 276 -24.34 8.96 18.27
C ASP A 276 -25.32 9.61 17.26
N GLY A 277 -24.83 10.54 16.42
CA GLY A 277 -25.65 11.33 15.50
C GLY A 277 -26.31 12.58 16.11
N THR A 278 -26.22 12.77 17.43
CA THR A 278 -26.82 13.94 18.12
C THR A 278 -25.93 15.17 18.12
N ARG A 279 -24.64 15.01 17.79
CA ARG A 279 -23.66 16.08 17.67
C ARG A 279 -23.21 16.24 16.23
N THR A 280 -23.00 17.48 15.83
CA THR A 280 -22.32 17.84 14.59
C THR A 280 -20.83 17.48 14.67
N VAL A 281 -20.18 17.35 13.53
CA VAL A 281 -18.73 17.11 13.45
C VAL A 281 -17.96 18.22 14.19
N ALA A 282 -18.38 19.48 14.05
CA ALA A 282 -17.78 20.61 14.76
C ALA A 282 -17.83 20.45 16.29
N GLU A 283 -18.98 20.01 16.83
CA GLU A 283 -19.15 19.77 18.26
C GLU A 283 -18.30 18.58 18.75
N ILE A 284 -18.20 17.52 17.96
CA ILE A 284 -17.36 16.35 18.28
C ILE A 284 -15.88 16.74 18.31
N VAL A 285 -15.43 17.54 17.33
CA VAL A 285 -14.07 18.09 17.26
C VAL A 285 -13.76 18.93 18.50
N ALA A 286 -14.66 19.86 18.86
CA ALA A 286 -14.49 20.70 20.05
C ALA A 286 -14.41 19.86 21.34
N LEU A 287 -15.23 18.82 21.44
CA LEU A 287 -15.28 17.93 22.60
C LEU A 287 -14.03 17.05 22.75
N ALA A 288 -13.41 16.64 21.65
CA ALA A 288 -12.26 15.74 21.66
C ALA A 288 -11.00 16.35 22.28
N GLY A 289 -10.87 17.69 22.31
CA GLY A 289 -9.70 18.37 22.86
C GLY A 289 -8.40 18.05 22.11
N ARG A 290 -8.50 17.76 20.81
CA ARG A 290 -7.38 17.42 19.91
C ARG A 290 -7.35 18.37 18.71
N PRO A 291 -6.23 18.48 17.97
CA PRO A 291 -6.19 19.26 16.75
C PRO A 291 -7.28 18.83 15.76
N GLU A 292 -7.99 19.79 15.17
CA GLU A 292 -9.14 19.56 14.29
C GLU A 292 -8.88 18.49 13.23
N HIS A 293 -7.80 18.63 12.46
CA HIS A 293 -7.45 17.72 11.37
C HIS A 293 -7.26 16.26 11.83
N VAL A 294 -6.82 16.03 13.07
CA VAL A 294 -6.64 14.68 13.64
C VAL A 294 -7.99 14.03 13.89
N VAL A 295 -8.91 14.75 14.53
CA VAL A 295 -10.26 14.26 14.82
C VAL A 295 -11.07 14.09 13.53
N HIS A 296 -10.94 15.05 12.61
CA HIS A 296 -11.63 15.02 11.32
C HIS A 296 -11.16 13.85 10.46
N GLY A 297 -9.85 13.61 10.40
CA GLY A 297 -9.27 12.46 9.70
C GLY A 297 -9.75 11.13 10.30
N PHE A 298 -9.86 11.04 11.62
CA PHE A 298 -10.42 9.88 12.30
C PHE A 298 -11.91 9.65 11.97
N LEU A 299 -12.75 10.67 12.13
CA LEU A 299 -14.19 10.57 11.85
C LEU A 299 -14.45 10.22 10.38
N TYR A 300 -13.80 10.92 9.45
CA TYR A 300 -13.94 10.62 8.04
C TYR A 300 -13.36 9.25 7.68
N GLY A 301 -12.27 8.81 8.33
CA GLY A 301 -11.74 7.46 8.18
C GLY A 301 -12.79 6.39 8.51
N LEU A 302 -13.54 6.55 9.58
CA LEU A 302 -14.62 5.63 9.93
C LEU A 302 -15.80 5.69 8.96
N VAL A 303 -16.11 6.87 8.42
CA VAL A 303 -17.12 7.02 7.35
C VAL A 303 -16.67 6.30 6.07
N ALA A 304 -15.40 6.45 5.70
CA ALA A 304 -14.81 5.78 4.53
C ALA A 304 -14.74 4.25 4.69
N LEU A 305 -14.69 3.74 5.92
CA LEU A 305 -14.81 2.32 6.25
C LEU A 305 -16.26 1.85 6.42
N SER A 306 -17.25 2.73 6.19
CA SER A 306 -18.67 2.48 6.45
C SER A 306 -18.98 2.04 7.88
N VAL A 307 -18.10 2.33 8.84
CA VAL A 307 -18.35 2.09 10.27
C VAL A 307 -19.25 3.18 10.85
N LEU A 308 -19.08 4.40 10.34
CA LEU A 308 -20.01 5.50 10.55
C LEU A 308 -20.72 5.82 9.25
N GLU A 309 -21.96 6.27 9.36
CA GLU A 309 -22.75 6.83 8.28
C GLU A 309 -22.88 8.34 8.47
N ARG A 310 -22.84 9.08 7.36
CA ARG A 310 -23.11 10.51 7.35
C ARG A 310 -24.62 10.72 7.25
N ARG A 311 -25.15 11.60 8.10
CA ARG A 311 -26.48 12.17 7.99
C ARG A 311 -26.34 13.67 7.74
N ALA A 312 -26.73 14.09 6.55
CA ALA A 312 -26.88 15.49 6.20
C ALA A 312 -28.09 16.11 6.93
#